data_AF-A0A8J6LSA8-F1
#
_entry.id   AF-A0A8J6LSA8-F1
#
_cell.length_a   1.000
_cell.length_b   1.000
_cell.length_c   1.000
_cell.angle_alpha   90.00
_cell.angle_beta   90.00
_cell.angle_gamma   90.00
#
_symmetry.space_group_name_H-M   'P 1'
#
loop_
_entity.id
_entity.type
_entity.pdbx_description
1 polymer ?
#
loop_
_entity_poly.entity_id
_entity_poly.type
_entity_poly.pdbx_seq_one_letter_code
_entity_poly.pdbx_strand_id
1 'polypeptide(L)'
;MSSHEDRFRETQRCYRDTQENFERDLKRASSQAEVRRVIRNKDRAEAVYLRAGRAILERNGQEVENAYSAAKRANDAVVQAREAAESAAELVRTISEAVGSVESLVRKAAL
;
A
#
# COMPACT_ATOMS: atom_id res chain seq x y z
N MET A 1 2.35 0.10 20.75
CA MET A 1 3.09 0.93 19.79
C MET A 1 3.83 -0.02 18.87
N SER A 2 3.75 0.18 17.56
CA SER A 2 4.40 -0.60 16.52
C SER A 2 5.92 -0.40 16.53
N SER A 3 6.67 -1.47 16.29
CA SER A 3 8.12 -1.38 16.10
C SER A 3 8.46 -0.84 14.71
N HIS A 4 9.72 -0.43 14.49
CA HIS A 4 10.18 -0.08 13.14
C HIS A 4 10.07 -1.28 12.18
N GLU A 5 10.29 -2.49 12.68
CA GLU A 5 10.12 -3.74 11.93
C GLU A 5 8.68 -3.96 11.49
N ASP A 6 7.70 -3.72 12.36
CA ASP A 6 6.27 -3.83 12.01
C ASP A 6 5.90 -2.88 10.87
N ARG A 7 6.39 -1.65 10.93
CA ARG A 7 6.12 -0.62 9.92
C ARG A 7 6.81 -0.92 8.60
N PHE A 8 8.03 -1.43 8.66
CA PHE A 8 8.74 -1.91 7.47
C PHE A 8 8.01 -3.11 6.86
N ARG A 9 7.58 -4.08 7.67
CA ARG A 9 6.85 -5.26 7.23
C ARG A 9 5.52 -4.89 6.57
N GLU A 10 4.77 -3.93 7.09
CA GLU A 10 3.53 -3.47 6.45
C GLU A 10 3.80 -2.78 5.10
N THR A 11 4.92 -2.06 4.99
CA THR A 11 5.35 -1.49 3.71
C THR A 11 5.72 -2.59 2.70
N GLN A 12 6.49 -3.59 3.14
CA GLN A 12 6.87 -4.73 2.33
C GLN A 12 5.65 -5.54 1.88
N ARG A 13 4.65 -5.70 2.76
CA ARG A 13 3.39 -6.37 2.45
C ARG A 13 2.66 -5.67 1.31
N CYS A 14 2.49 -4.35 1.37
CA CYS A 14 1.85 -3.57 0.31
C CYS A 14 2.58 -3.71 -1.05
N TYR A 15 3.92 -3.61 -1.01
CA TYR A 15 4.75 -3.80 -2.20
C TYR A 15 4.58 -5.19 -2.81
N ARG A 16 4.77 -6.24 -2.00
CA ARG A 16 4.65 -7.64 -2.45
C ARG A 16 3.26 -7.92 -3.01
N ASP A 17 2.23 -7.49 -2.28
CA ASP A 17 0.84 -7.66 -2.70
C ASP A 17 0.54 -6.99 -4.05
N THR A 18 1.04 -5.77 -4.26
CA THR A 18 0.87 -5.05 -5.53
C THR A 18 1.64 -5.73 -6.67
N GLN A 19 2.83 -6.25 -6.40
CA GLN A 19 3.67 -6.94 -7.39
C GLN A 19 3.06 -8.29 -7.80
N GLU A 20 2.71 -9.14 -6.83
CA GLU A 20 2.19 -10.49 -7.07
C GLU A 20 0.87 -10.48 -7.83
N ASN A 21 0.07 -9.43 -7.68
CA ASN A 21 -1.26 -9.33 -8.27
C ASN A 21 -1.32 -8.37 -9.46
N PHE A 22 -0.20 -7.77 -9.86
CA PHE A 22 -0.14 -6.75 -10.91
C PHE A 22 -0.79 -7.19 -12.22
N GLU A 23 -0.41 -8.37 -12.74
CA GLU A 23 -0.98 -8.88 -13.98
C GLU A 23 -2.48 -9.16 -13.88
N ARG A 24 -2.94 -9.64 -12.72
CA ARG A 24 -4.35 -9.89 -12.48
C ARG A 24 -5.12 -8.58 -12.45
N ASP A 25 -4.62 -7.58 -11.74
CA ASP A 25 -5.26 -6.29 -11.61
C ASP A 25 -5.27 -5.54 -12.97
N LEU A 26 -4.23 -5.71 -13.79
CA LEU A 26 -4.20 -5.23 -15.18
C LEU A 26 -5.27 -5.90 -16.06
N LYS A 27 -5.43 -7.23 -15.96
CA LYS A 27 -6.45 -7.97 -16.72
C LYS A 27 -7.88 -7.60 -16.30
N ARG A 28 -8.07 -7.24 -15.03
CA ARG A 28 -9.37 -6.79 -14.50
C ARG A 28 -9.69 -5.36 -14.92
N ALA A 29 -8.69 -4.51 -15.15
CA ALA A 29 -8.90 -3.14 -15.58
C ALA A 29 -9.69 -3.09 -16.91
N SER A 30 -10.82 -2.39 -16.88
CA SER A 30 -11.78 -2.26 -17.98
C SER A 30 -11.56 -1.01 -18.83
N SER A 31 -10.74 -0.07 -18.34
CA SER A 31 -10.45 1.18 -19.03
C SER A 31 -8.97 1.54 -19.02
N GLN A 32 -8.54 2.34 -20.00
CA GLN A 32 -7.18 2.89 -20.06
C GLN A 32 -6.84 3.74 -18.81
N ALA A 33 -7.84 4.37 -18.19
CA ALA A 33 -7.64 5.11 -16.96
C ALA A 33 -7.29 4.18 -15.79
N GLU A 34 -7.97 3.04 -15.69
CA GLU A 34 -7.70 2.00 -14.68
C GLU A 34 -6.35 1.33 -14.91
N VAL A 35 -6.01 0.95 -16.15
CA VAL A 35 -4.70 0.40 -16.50
C VAL A 35 -3.57 1.33 -16.04
N ARG A 36 -3.68 2.63 -16.35
CA ARG A 36 -2.69 3.63 -15.90
C ARG A 36 -2.64 3.76 -14.38
N ARG A 37 -3.75 3.57 -13.67
CA ARG A 37 -3.78 3.59 -12.19
C ARG A 37 -3.08 2.36 -11.61
N VAL A 38 -3.33 1.17 -12.17
CA VAL A 38 -2.66 -0.07 -11.75
C VAL A 38 -1.13 0.06 -11.88
N ILE A 39 -0.65 0.55 -13.02
CA ILE A 39 0.79 0.81 -13.26
C ILE A 39 1.33 1.79 -12.22
N ARG A 40 0.68 2.94 -12.04
CA ARG A 40 1.11 3.94 -11.05
C ARG A 40 1.13 3.38 -9.62
N ASN A 41 0.17 2.53 -9.26
CA ASN A 41 0.12 1.95 -7.92
C ASN A 41 1.32 1.03 -7.69
N LYS A 42 1.67 0.19 -8.68
CA LYS A 42 2.89 -0.64 -8.63
C LYS A 42 4.15 0.22 -8.46
N ASP A 43 4.34 1.21 -9.31
CA ASP A 43 5.54 2.06 -9.28
C ASP A 43 5.65 2.84 -7.96
N ARG A 44 4.52 3.33 -7.44
CA ARG A 44 4.47 4.02 -6.14
C ARG A 44 4.76 3.06 -4.99
N ALA A 45 4.18 1.87 -4.98
CA ALA A 45 4.44 0.87 -3.94
C ALA A 45 5.93 0.51 -3.89
N GLU A 46 6.56 0.34 -5.06
CA GLU A 46 8.00 0.11 -5.20
C GLU A 46 8.83 1.28 -4.66
N ALA A 47 8.52 2.50 -5.09
CA ALA A 47 9.22 3.70 -4.61
C ALA A 47 9.07 3.92 -3.09
N VAL A 48 7.91 3.59 -2.52
CA VAL A 48 7.68 3.69 -1.08
C VAL A 48 8.45 2.60 -0.32
N TYR A 49 8.49 1.38 -0.82
CA TYR A 49 9.28 0.29 -0.23
C TYR A 49 10.79 0.60 -0.22
N LEU A 50 11.33 1.11 -1.33
CA LEU A 50 12.74 1.52 -1.39
C LEU A 50 13.05 2.67 -0.43
N ARG A 51 12.12 3.63 -0.26
CA ARG A 51 12.25 4.70 0.74
C ARG A 51 12.23 4.15 2.15
N ALA A 52 11.31 3.23 2.46
CA ALA A 52 11.20 2.61 3.77
C ALA A 52 12.47 1.85 4.16
N GLY A 53 13.09 1.12 3.22
CA GLY A 53 14.35 0.41 3.46
C GLY A 53 15.54 1.31 3.78
N ARG A 54 15.47 2.60 3.43
CA ARG A 54 16.48 3.61 3.75
C ARG A 54 16.16 4.43 5.01
N ALA A 55 14.92 4.39 5.48
CA ALA A 55 14.39 5.35 6.44
C ALA A 55 14.60 4.98 7.92
N ILE A 56 15.10 3.77 8.23
CA ILE A 56 15.27 3.21 9.59
C ILE A 56 13.92 3.02 10.36
N LEU A 57 12.95 3.91 10.18
CA LEU A 57 11.55 3.87 10.68
C LEU A 57 11.41 3.80 12.21
N GLU A 58 12.33 4.39 12.97
CA GLU A 58 12.38 4.30 14.44
C GLU A 58 11.42 5.23 15.19
N ARG A 59 10.94 6.32 14.57
CA ARG A 59 10.15 7.36 15.27
C ARG A 59 8.85 6.83 15.84
N ASN A 60 8.57 7.11 17.10
CA ASN A 60 7.39 6.58 17.80
C ASN A 60 6.45 7.71 18.22
N GLY A 61 5.14 7.43 18.29
CA GLY A 61 4.14 8.39 18.74
C GLY A 61 2.75 8.11 18.18
N GLN A 62 1.73 8.76 18.75
CA GLN A 62 0.33 8.50 18.40
C GLN A 62 0.04 8.67 16.91
N GLU A 63 0.64 9.66 16.25
CA GLU A 63 0.45 9.86 14.80
C GLU A 63 1.05 8.74 13.96
N VAL A 64 2.20 8.19 14.37
CA VAL A 64 2.85 7.07 13.68
C VAL A 64 2.01 5.81 13.85
N GLU A 65 1.48 5.58 15.05
CA GLU A 65 0.56 4.46 15.32
C GLU A 65 -0.74 4.55 14.56
N ASN A 66 -1.30 5.75 14.44
CA ASN A 66 -2.49 6.00 13.64
C ASN A 66 -2.20 5.72 12.16
N ALA A 67 -1.05 6.15 11.65
CA ALA A 67 -0.63 5.90 10.28
C ALA A 67 -0.37 4.42 10.02
N TYR A 68 0.26 3.72 10.96
CA TYR A 68 0.48 2.27 10.88
C TYR A 68 -0.87 1.53 10.84
N SER A 69 -1.77 1.85 11.76
CA SER A 69 -3.10 1.25 11.83
C SER A 69 -3.95 1.56 10.59
N ALA A 70 -3.79 2.74 9.97
CA ALA A 70 -4.46 3.09 8.73
C ALA A 70 -3.88 2.31 7.54
N ALA A 71 -2.55 2.23 7.42
CA ALA A 71 -1.87 1.46 6.38
C ALA A 71 -2.26 -0.02 6.44
N LYS A 72 -2.25 -0.61 7.64
CA LYS A 72 -2.68 -2.00 7.87
C LYS A 72 -4.11 -2.23 7.41
N ARG A 73 -5.06 -1.39 7.87
CA ARG A 73 -6.48 -1.49 7.47
C ARG A 73 -6.67 -1.35 5.97
N ALA A 74 -5.94 -0.44 5.32
CA ALA A 74 -6.05 -0.25 3.88
C ALA A 74 -5.50 -1.45 3.10
N ASN A 75 -4.39 -2.07 3.55
CA ASN A 75 -3.89 -3.31 2.96
C ASN A 75 -4.87 -4.48 3.19
N ASP A 76 -5.49 -4.57 4.36
CA ASP A 76 -6.53 -5.58 4.63
C ASP A 76 -7.75 -5.38 3.72
N ALA A 77 -8.14 -4.13 3.45
CA ALA A 77 -9.22 -3.81 2.52
C ALA A 77 -8.90 -4.22 1.06
N VAL A 78 -7.64 -4.17 0.62
CA VAL A 78 -7.25 -4.67 -0.71
C VAL A 78 -7.48 -6.18 -0.81
N VAL A 79 -7.12 -6.93 0.24
CA VAL A 79 -7.34 -8.39 0.28
C VAL A 79 -8.84 -8.67 0.22
N GLN A 80 -9.64 -7.99 1.04
CA GLN A 80 -11.10 -8.15 1.05
C GLN A 80 -11.73 -7.80 -0.29
N ALA A 81 -11.34 -6.68 -0.92
CA ALA A 81 -11.85 -6.27 -2.23
C ALA A 81 -11.56 -7.31 -3.32
N ARG A 82 -10.43 -8.01 -3.22
CA ARG A 82 -10.08 -9.10 -4.14
C ARG A 82 -10.90 -10.35 -3.88
N GLU A 83 -11.09 -10.74 -2.62
CA GLU A 83 -11.88 -11.90 -2.22
C GLU A 83 -13.37 -11.72 -2.52
N ALA A 84 -13.91 -10.52 -2.29
CA ALA A 84 -15.29 -10.15 -2.58
C ALA A 84 -15.56 -9.95 -4.08
N ALA A 85 -14.54 -10.11 -4.93
CA ALA A 85 -14.63 -9.88 -6.38
C ALA A 85 -15.22 -8.49 -6.74
N GLU A 86 -14.86 -7.45 -5.99
CA GLU A 86 -15.28 -6.06 -6.26
C GLU A 86 -14.96 -5.64 -7.70
N SER A 87 -15.64 -4.59 -8.17
CA SER A 87 -15.41 -4.06 -9.50
C SER A 87 -13.94 -3.64 -9.68
N ALA A 88 -13.45 -3.66 -10.92
CA ALA A 88 -12.08 -3.24 -11.22
C ALA A 88 -11.81 -1.79 -10.77
N ALA A 89 -12.80 -0.91 -10.93
CA ALA A 89 -12.72 0.48 -10.50
C ALA A 89 -12.54 0.60 -8.98
N GLU A 90 -13.33 -0.13 -8.20
CA GLU A 90 -13.25 -0.16 -6.74
C GLU A 90 -11.94 -0.75 -6.27
N LEU A 91 -11.54 -1.91 -6.80
CA LEU A 91 -10.27 -2.54 -6.44
C LEU A 91 -9.08 -1.61 -6.70
N VAL A 92 -9.03 -0.98 -7.87
CA VAL A 92 -7.95 -0.04 -8.24
C VAL A 92 -7.94 1.19 -7.32
N ARG A 93 -9.12 1.69 -6.92
CA ARG A 93 -9.23 2.77 -5.94
C ARG A 93 -8.68 2.31 -4.58
N THR A 94 -9.11 1.15 -4.09
CA THR A 94 -8.69 0.59 -2.81
C THR A 94 -7.17 0.37 -2.76
N ILE A 95 -6.56 -0.15 -3.83
CA ILE A 95 -5.08 -0.27 -3.93
C ILE A 95 -4.41 1.12 -3.85
N SER A 96 -4.98 2.12 -4.54
CA SER A 96 -4.43 3.49 -4.52
C SER A 96 -4.41 4.09 -3.10
N GLU A 97 -5.46 3.81 -2.33
CA GLU A 97 -5.59 4.23 -0.93
C GLU A 97 -4.63 3.50 0.00
N ALA A 98 -4.42 2.19 -0.22
CA ALA A 98 -3.44 1.40 0.52
C ALA A 98 -2.01 1.92 0.31
N VAL A 99 -1.60 2.11 -0.95
CA VAL A 99 -0.27 2.65 -1.29
C VAL A 99 -0.09 4.06 -0.70
N GLY A 100 -1.12 4.91 -0.75
CA GLY A 100 -1.08 6.24 -0.14
C GLY A 100 -0.95 6.21 1.39
N SER A 101 -1.63 5.28 2.05
CA SER A 101 -1.56 5.12 3.51
C SER A 101 -0.19 4.63 3.97
N VAL A 102 0.40 3.67 3.24
CA VAL A 102 1.77 3.21 3.50
C VAL A 102 2.78 4.33 3.26
N GLU A 103 2.62 5.13 2.20
CA GLU A 103 3.47 6.31 1.98
C GLU A 103 3.38 7.34 3.11
N SER A 104 2.19 7.53 3.69
CA SER A 104 1.99 8.37 4.87
C SER A 104 2.71 7.83 6.10
N LEU A 105 2.59 6.52 6.35
CA LEU A 105 3.31 5.83 7.42
C LEU A 105 4.82 6.04 7.29
N VAL A 106 5.39 5.74 6.12
CA VAL A 106 6.84 5.89 5.88
C VAL A 106 7.27 7.33 6.14
N ARG A 107 6.54 8.33 5.62
CA ARG A 107 6.88 9.75 5.87
C ARG A 107 6.86 10.12 7.35
N LYS A 108 5.86 9.67 8.11
CA LYS A 108 5.73 9.99 9.54
C LYS A 108 6.75 9.26 10.43
N ALA A 109 7.13 8.04 10.05
CA ALA A 109 8.08 7.22 10.80
C ALA A 109 9.55 7.50 10.42
N ALA A 110 9.80 8.16 9.28
CA ALA A 110 11.14 8.48 8.76
C ALA A 110 11.65 9.88 9.13
N LEU A 111 10.74 10.84 9.28
CA LEU A 111 11.08 12.18 9.80
C LEU A 111 11.37 12.01 11.26
#